data_AF-A0A2V8M2Z0-F1
#
_entry.id   AF-A0A2V8M2Z0-F1
#
_cell.length_a   1.000
_cell.length_b   1.000
_cell.length_c   1.000
_cell.angle_alpha   90.00
_cell.angle_beta   90.00
_cell.angle_gamma   90.00
#
_symmetry.space_group_name_H-M   'P 1'
#
loop_
_entity.id
_entity.type
_entity.pdbx_description
1 polymer ?
#
loop_
_entity_poly.entity_id
_entity_poly.type
_entity_poly.pdbx_seq_one_letter_code
_entity_poly.pdbx_strand_id
1 'polypeptide(L)'
;MEQFASGWKRNYYGKGDVIVYRLRRRGEPSVFGANIKMLVYGDAFWPTYTTGDNTGLIATDSMKNFIQREALSYEGPDLEGCCQFLGAKFLETYPQVEGVQVSAIEIPYSALTEERIAFAPSGPERAMARIELGRKGTIEAASGSRGAAPSRALSATSTPRFPTFWTGRSTCGWTLIGFTTSPRMR
;
A
#
# COMPACT_ATOMS: atom_id res chain seq x y z
N MET A 1 7.83 1.05 -9.03
CA MET A 1 8.80 1.88 -8.28
C MET A 1 8.01 2.56 -7.18
N GLU A 2 8.46 2.43 -5.94
CA GLU A 2 7.74 3.02 -4.79
C GLU A 2 7.97 4.53 -4.80
N GLN A 3 6.96 5.32 -4.45
CA GLN A 3 7.04 6.78 -4.45
C GLN A 3 7.23 7.28 -3.03
N PHE A 4 8.21 8.17 -2.84
CA PHE A 4 8.46 8.88 -1.59
C PHE A 4 8.01 10.33 -1.72
N ALA A 5 7.31 10.83 -0.73
CA ALA A 5 6.85 12.21 -0.67
C ALA A 5 8.02 13.20 -0.56
N SER A 6 9.14 12.76 0.02
CA SER A 6 10.39 13.54 0.05
C SER A 6 11.16 13.57 -1.28
N GLY A 7 10.57 13.06 -2.36
CA GLY A 7 11.13 13.08 -3.70
C GLY A 7 11.94 11.83 -4.05
N TRP A 8 12.60 11.89 -5.20
CA TRP A 8 13.34 10.75 -5.75
C TRP A 8 14.48 10.30 -4.82
N LYS A 9 14.65 8.97 -4.70
CA LYS A 9 15.71 8.37 -3.90
C LYS A 9 16.67 7.60 -4.81
N ARG A 10 17.96 7.87 -4.63
CA ARG A 10 19.04 7.18 -5.34
C ARG A 10 19.07 5.69 -5.03
N ASN A 11 18.83 5.34 -3.77
CA ASN A 11 18.71 3.97 -3.31
C ASN A 11 17.68 3.89 -2.18
N TYR A 12 17.01 2.75 -2.11
CA TYR A 12 16.15 2.37 -0.99
C TYR A 12 16.01 0.84 -1.02
N TYR A 13 15.79 0.25 0.15
CA TYR A 13 15.52 -1.17 0.26
C TYR A 13 14.68 -1.44 1.51
N GLY A 14 14.21 -2.66 1.70
CA GLY A 14 13.49 -2.98 2.92
C GLY A 14 12.84 -4.35 2.91
N LYS A 15 11.81 -4.50 3.75
CA LYS A 15 11.05 -5.74 3.90
C LYS A 15 9.56 -5.47 3.71
N GLY A 16 8.95 -6.22 2.79
CA GLY A 16 7.51 -6.27 2.58
C GLY A 16 6.90 -7.58 3.05
N ASP A 17 5.58 -7.66 3.01
CA ASP A 17 4.79 -8.85 3.31
C ASP A 17 5.03 -9.42 4.71
N VAL A 18 5.22 -8.52 5.69
CA VAL A 18 5.34 -8.89 7.10
C VAL A 18 3.96 -8.87 7.71
N ILE A 19 3.35 -10.05 7.79
CA ILE A 19 2.03 -10.22 8.41
C ILE A 19 2.19 -10.29 9.93
N VAL A 20 1.42 -9.47 10.63
CA VAL A 20 1.31 -9.47 12.09
C VAL A 20 -0.14 -9.65 12.51
N TYR A 21 -0.34 -10.47 13.55
CA TYR A 21 -1.60 -10.63 14.23
C TYR A 21 -1.41 -10.43 15.71
N ARG A 22 -2.32 -9.67 16.33
CA ARG A 22 -2.36 -9.46 17.77
C ARG A 22 -3.80 -9.63 18.23
N LEU A 23 -4.00 -10.54 19.17
CA LEU A 23 -5.29 -10.81 19.78
C LEU A 23 -5.40 -10.07 21.12
N ARG A 24 -6.47 -9.30 21.28
CA ARG A 24 -6.88 -8.69 22.56
C ARG A 24 -8.05 -9.47 23.12
N ARG A 25 -7.84 -10.07 24.29
CA ARG A 25 -8.90 -10.84 24.96
C ARG A 25 -10.00 -9.95 25.55
N ARG A 26 -9.69 -8.68 25.83
CA ARG A 26 -10.62 -7.65 26.31
C ARG A 26 -10.35 -6.35 25.54
N GLY A 27 -11.40 -5.71 25.02
CA GLY A 27 -11.33 -4.46 24.26
C GLY A 27 -11.54 -4.63 22.75
N GLU A 28 -11.73 -3.49 22.07
CA GLU A 28 -11.85 -3.41 20.60
C GLU A 28 -10.63 -2.72 19.98
N PRO A 29 -10.20 -3.10 18.76
CA PRO A 29 -10.60 -4.31 18.05
C PRO A 29 -10.05 -5.57 18.71
N SER A 30 -10.81 -6.65 18.68
CA SER A 30 -10.41 -7.94 19.28
C SER A 30 -9.20 -8.56 18.57
N VAL A 31 -9.14 -8.47 17.25
CA VAL A 31 -8.00 -8.91 16.44
C VAL A 31 -7.48 -7.70 15.68
N PHE A 32 -6.19 -7.43 15.84
CA PHE A 32 -5.44 -6.50 15.01
C PHE A 32 -4.62 -7.32 14.03
N GLY A 33 -5.00 -7.29 12.75
CA GLY A 33 -4.29 -7.95 11.66
C GLY A 33 -3.77 -6.93 10.66
N ALA A 34 -2.49 -7.00 10.32
CA ALA A 34 -1.89 -6.09 9.35
C ALA A 34 -0.82 -6.79 8.51
N ASN A 35 -0.78 -6.50 7.21
CA ASN A 35 0.37 -6.75 6.35
C ASN A 35 1.18 -5.46 6.25
N ILE A 36 2.42 -5.49 6.75
CA ILE A 36 3.30 -4.34 6.87
C ILE A 36 4.44 -4.44 5.85
N LYS A 37 4.74 -3.31 5.21
CA LYS A 37 5.93 -3.09 4.40
C LYS A 37 6.70 -1.89 4.95
N MET A 38 8.00 -2.06 5.12
CA MET A 38 8.93 -1.03 5.56
C MET A 38 10.04 -0.86 4.53
N LEU A 39 10.29 0.38 4.11
CA LEU A 39 11.33 0.77 3.17
C LEU A 39 12.19 1.84 3.83
N VAL A 40 13.51 1.71 3.72
CA VAL A 40 14.49 2.63 4.28
C VAL A 40 15.36 3.20 3.18
N TYR A 41 15.82 4.43 3.37
CA TYR A 41 16.74 5.10 2.47
C TYR A 41 17.78 5.90 3.24
N GLY A 42 18.94 6.11 2.61
CA GLY A 42 20.06 6.87 3.15
C GLY A 42 21.34 6.63 2.35
N ASP A 43 22.24 7.60 2.37
CA ASP A 43 23.50 7.52 1.63
C ASP A 43 24.46 6.49 2.23
N ALA A 44 24.32 6.17 3.51
CA ALA A 44 25.08 5.13 4.19
C ALA A 44 24.92 3.73 3.56
N PHE A 45 23.84 3.48 2.80
CA PHE A 45 23.60 2.21 2.12
C PHE A 45 24.18 2.17 0.70
N TRP A 46 24.59 3.32 0.15
CA TRP A 46 25.11 3.39 -1.21
C TRP A 46 26.34 2.50 -1.47
N PRO A 47 27.32 2.38 -0.54
CA PRO A 47 28.47 1.48 -0.72
C PRO A 47 28.09 0.03 -0.98
N THR A 48 26.97 -0.45 -0.43
CA THR A 48 26.48 -1.81 -0.70
C THR A 48 26.20 -2.04 -2.19
N TYR A 49 25.73 -1.03 -2.91
CA TYR A 49 25.42 -1.13 -4.33
C TYR A 49 26.65 -0.94 -5.24
N THR A 50 27.68 -0.23 -4.76
CA THR A 50 28.85 0.09 -5.59
C THR A 50 30.05 -0.80 -5.34
N THR A 51 30.33 -1.13 -4.08
CA THR A 51 31.53 -1.88 -3.67
C THR A 51 31.19 -3.22 -3.01
N GLY A 52 29.91 -3.48 -2.72
CA GLY A 52 29.48 -4.68 -2.02
C GLY A 52 29.78 -4.66 -0.51
N ASP A 53 30.13 -3.50 0.04
CA ASP A 53 30.33 -3.34 1.48
C ASP A 53 28.97 -3.33 2.21
N ASN A 54 28.74 -4.35 3.04
CA ASN A 54 27.51 -4.55 3.80
C ASN A 54 27.61 -4.08 5.25
N THR A 55 28.70 -3.43 5.66
CA THR A 55 28.93 -3.05 7.07
C THR A 55 27.84 -2.11 7.62
N GLY A 56 27.32 -1.20 6.79
CA GLY A 56 26.21 -0.31 7.15
C GLY A 56 24.80 -0.89 6.92
N LEU A 57 24.71 -2.05 6.28
CA LEU A 57 23.44 -2.64 5.82
C LEU A 57 22.70 -3.30 6.99
N ILE A 58 21.44 -2.92 7.17
CA ILE A 58 20.52 -3.62 8.08
C ILE A 58 19.91 -4.79 7.30
N ALA A 59 20.09 -6.02 7.77
CA ALA A 59 19.53 -7.19 7.11
C ALA A 59 17.99 -7.16 7.07
N THR A 60 17.38 -7.61 5.97
CA THR A 60 15.92 -7.62 5.81
C THR A 60 15.22 -8.57 6.78
N ASP A 61 15.92 -9.61 7.26
CA ASP A 61 15.42 -10.47 8.34
C ASP A 61 15.38 -9.74 9.69
N SER A 62 16.39 -8.91 9.99
CA SER A 62 16.37 -8.05 11.17
C SER A 62 15.22 -7.05 11.12
N MET A 63 14.90 -6.49 9.96
CA MET A 63 13.72 -5.63 9.77
C MET A 63 12.41 -6.39 10.03
N LYS A 64 12.28 -7.62 9.51
CA LYS A 64 11.12 -8.49 9.78
C LYS A 64 10.96 -8.75 11.27
N ASN A 65 12.05 -9.14 11.94
CA ASN A 65 12.07 -9.45 13.37
C ASN A 65 11.74 -8.18 14.20
N PHE A 66 12.25 -7.03 13.79
CA PHE A 66 11.91 -5.73 14.37
C PHE A 66 10.40 -5.46 14.26
N ILE A 67 9.83 -5.55 13.05
CA ILE A 67 8.40 -5.30 12.84
C ILE A 67 7.55 -6.24 13.70
N GLN A 68 7.86 -7.53 13.74
CA GLN A 68 7.11 -8.50 14.54
C GLN A 68 7.20 -8.21 16.04
N ARG A 69 8.40 -7.90 16.56
CA ARG A 69 8.61 -7.59 17.98
C ARG A 69 7.90 -6.30 18.38
N GLU A 70 8.04 -5.26 17.57
CA GLU A 70 7.54 -3.94 17.90
C GLU A 70 6.04 -3.81 17.67
N ALA A 71 5.47 -4.49 16.67
CA ALA A 71 4.02 -4.54 16.48
C ALA A 71 3.29 -5.18 17.68
N LEU A 72 3.94 -6.10 18.41
CA LEU A 72 3.41 -6.64 19.67
C LEU A 72 3.45 -5.61 20.82
N SER A 73 4.41 -4.69 20.80
CA SER A 73 4.59 -3.66 21.83
C SER A 73 3.73 -2.41 21.58
N TYR A 74 3.29 -2.19 20.34
CA TYR A 74 2.31 -1.16 20.03
C TYR A 74 1.01 -1.46 20.77
N GLU A 75 0.35 -0.44 21.32
CA GLU A 75 -0.93 -0.56 22.06
C GLU A 75 -2.08 0.24 21.43
N GLY A 76 -1.86 0.92 20.32
CA GLY A 76 -2.96 1.61 19.63
C GLY A 76 -3.87 0.63 18.84
N PRO A 77 -5.08 1.08 18.47
CA PRO A 77 -6.03 0.29 17.69
C PRO A 77 -5.84 0.42 16.16
N ASP A 78 -5.22 1.50 15.69
CA ASP A 78 -5.21 1.91 14.29
C ASP A 78 -3.87 1.65 13.59
N LEU A 79 -3.93 1.56 12.25
CA LEU A 79 -2.76 1.31 11.40
C LEU A 79 -1.84 2.53 11.27
N GLU A 80 -2.38 3.74 11.33
CA GLU A 80 -1.62 4.98 11.17
C GLU A 80 -0.63 5.16 12.32
N GLY A 81 -1.11 5.08 13.55
CA GLY A 81 -0.31 5.07 14.77
C GLY A 81 0.67 3.90 14.81
N CYS A 82 0.30 2.74 14.26
CA CYS A 82 1.23 1.60 14.15
C CYS A 82 2.40 1.92 13.21
N CYS A 83 2.11 2.48 12.03
CA CYS A 83 3.14 2.89 11.07
C CYS A 83 4.05 3.98 11.66
N GLN A 84 3.47 4.97 12.34
CA GLN A 84 4.20 6.05 13.00
C GLN A 84 5.13 5.49 14.09
N PHE A 85 4.61 4.62 14.95
CA PHE A 85 5.35 3.97 16.02
C PHE A 85 6.53 3.16 15.49
N LEU A 86 6.29 2.29 14.50
CA LEU A 86 7.33 1.46 13.90
C LEU A 86 8.40 2.32 13.22
N GLY A 87 8.00 3.32 12.44
CA GLY A 87 8.94 4.19 11.73
C GLY A 87 9.80 5.01 12.69
N ALA A 88 9.19 5.62 13.71
CA ALA A 88 9.91 6.43 14.69
C ALA A 88 10.94 5.60 15.46
N LYS A 89 10.52 4.43 15.95
CA LYS A 89 11.41 3.52 16.68
C LYS A 89 12.53 2.94 15.81
N PHE A 90 12.27 2.73 14.51
CA PHE A 90 13.28 2.27 13.58
C PHE A 90 14.36 3.34 13.34
N LEU A 91 13.96 4.60 13.16
CA LEU A 91 14.91 5.71 13.06
C LEU A 91 15.74 5.87 14.34
N GLU A 92 15.12 5.76 15.51
CA GLU A 92 15.82 5.79 16.80
C GLU A 92 16.86 4.66 16.92
N THR A 93 16.49 3.45 16.51
CA THR A 93 17.34 2.25 16.64
C THR A 93 18.55 2.29 15.71
N TYR A 94 18.42 2.86 14.50
CA TYR A 94 19.45 2.81 13.46
C TYR A 94 19.85 4.21 13.00
N PRO A 95 20.86 4.85 13.62
CA PRO A 95 21.28 6.22 13.32
C PRO A 95 21.68 6.48 11.85
N GLN A 96 22.14 5.46 11.15
CA GLN A 96 22.56 5.55 9.74
C GLN A 96 21.40 5.68 8.75
N VAL A 97 20.15 5.43 9.15
CA VAL A 97 18.97 5.57 8.30
C VAL A 97 18.58 7.04 8.20
N GLU A 98 18.37 7.60 7.01
CA GLU A 98 17.96 9.02 6.89
C GLU A 98 16.45 9.19 6.92
N GLY A 99 15.73 8.22 6.36
CA GLY A 99 14.28 8.18 6.39
C GLY A 99 13.73 6.78 6.15
N VAL A 100 12.47 6.62 6.52
CA VAL A 100 11.73 5.36 6.45
C VAL A 100 10.31 5.62 5.96
N GLN A 101 9.83 4.77 5.07
CA GLN A 101 8.42 4.69 4.70
C GLN A 101 7.85 3.38 5.22
N VAL A 102 6.80 3.46 6.03
CA VAL A 102 6.05 2.32 6.54
C VAL A 102 4.67 2.37 5.94
N SER A 103 4.22 1.25 5.37
CA SER A 103 2.86 1.08 4.90
C SER A 103 2.26 -0.18 5.49
N ALA A 104 0.97 -0.13 5.79
CA ALA A 104 0.21 -1.23 6.34
C ALA A 104 -1.12 -1.36 5.61
N ILE A 105 -1.52 -2.60 5.36
CA ILE A 105 -2.85 -2.95 4.87
C ILE A 105 -3.48 -3.85 5.91
N GLU A 106 -4.70 -3.51 6.32
CA GLU A 106 -5.47 -4.28 7.28
C GLU A 106 -5.77 -5.68 6.74
N ILE A 107 -5.72 -6.65 7.65
CA ILE A 107 -6.27 -7.98 7.44
C ILE A 107 -7.51 -8.07 8.35
N PRO A 108 -8.70 -7.79 7.81
CA PRO A 108 -9.91 -7.64 8.61
C PRO A 108 -10.41 -8.99 9.12
N TYR A 109 -10.73 -9.04 10.41
CA TYR A 109 -11.35 -10.19 11.06
C TYR A 109 -12.54 -9.75 11.91
N SER A 110 -13.62 -10.50 11.84
CA SER A 110 -14.81 -10.31 12.69
C SER A 110 -14.99 -11.50 13.62
N ALA A 111 -15.37 -11.22 14.87
CA ALA A 111 -15.72 -12.27 15.82
C ALA A 111 -16.98 -13.02 15.34
N LEU A 112 -16.96 -14.34 15.45
CA LEU A 112 -18.09 -15.21 15.11
C LEU A 112 -19.05 -15.41 16.28
N THR A 113 -18.59 -15.15 17.50
CA THR A 113 -19.38 -15.30 18.73
C THR A 113 -19.18 -14.07 19.63
N GLU A 114 -20.12 -13.83 20.54
CA GLU A 114 -20.03 -12.72 21.50
C GLU A 114 -18.85 -12.88 22.47
N GLU A 115 -18.46 -14.12 22.76
CA GLU A 115 -17.31 -14.47 23.61
C GLU A 115 -15.96 -14.23 22.93
N ARG A 116 -15.94 -13.89 21.63
CA ARG A 116 -14.73 -13.53 20.85
C ARG A 116 -13.64 -14.60 20.89
N ILE A 117 -14.06 -15.87 20.89
CA ILE A 117 -13.16 -17.03 20.87
C ILE A 117 -12.86 -17.52 19.46
N ALA A 118 -13.68 -17.14 18.47
CA ALA A 118 -13.54 -17.53 17.07
C ALA A 118 -13.69 -16.31 16.15
N PHE A 119 -12.89 -16.26 15.09
CA PHE A 119 -12.83 -15.14 14.14
C PHE A 119 -12.83 -15.65 12.71
N ALA A 120 -13.45 -14.91 11.80
CA ALA A 120 -13.40 -15.15 10.37
C ALA A 120 -12.95 -13.89 9.61
N PRO A 121 -12.32 -14.02 8.43
CA PRO A 121 -12.00 -12.88 7.58
C PRO A 121 -13.25 -12.04 7.28
N SER A 122 -13.13 -10.72 7.39
CA SER A 122 -14.25 -9.79 7.23
C SER A 122 -14.16 -9.02 5.92
N GLY A 123 -15.09 -9.29 5.00
CA GLY A 123 -15.29 -8.52 3.76
C GLY A 123 -14.07 -8.35 2.84
N PRO A 124 -14.27 -7.66 1.70
CA PRO A 124 -13.18 -7.27 0.81
C PRO A 124 -12.55 -5.92 1.18
N GLU A 125 -13.22 -5.13 2.02
CA GLU A 125 -12.75 -3.81 2.45
C GLU A 125 -11.58 -3.94 3.42
N ARG A 126 -10.52 -3.17 3.18
CA ARG A 126 -9.30 -3.16 3.99
C ARG A 126 -8.88 -1.72 4.22
N ALA A 127 -8.71 -1.33 5.48
CA ALA A 127 -8.02 -0.08 5.77
C ALA A 127 -6.56 -0.15 5.30
N MET A 128 -5.99 0.98 4.94
CA MET A 128 -4.57 1.15 4.67
C MET A 128 -4.05 2.41 5.36
N ALA A 129 -2.77 2.37 5.71
CA ALA A 129 -2.02 3.53 6.14
C ALA A 129 -0.64 3.51 5.48
N ARG A 130 -0.11 4.69 5.19
CA ARG A 130 1.26 4.90 4.73
C ARG A 130 1.81 6.15 5.41
N ILE A 131 2.99 6.03 5.99
CA ILE A 131 3.69 7.13 6.62
C ILE A 131 5.12 7.15 6.11
N GLU A 132 5.61 8.33 5.79
CA GLU A 132 7.01 8.58 5.56
C GLU A 132 7.57 9.50 6.64
N LEU A 133 8.64 9.06 7.30
CA LEU A 133 9.35 9.78 8.33
C LEU A 133 10.78 10.07 7.90
N GLY A 134 11.25 11.27 8.20
CA GLY A 134 12.66 11.61 8.19
C GLY A 134 13.16 11.96 9.58
N ARG A 135 14.46 12.25 9.70
CA ARG A 135 15.08 12.64 10.99
C ARG A 135 14.46 13.89 11.65
N LYS A 136 13.81 14.76 10.87
CA LYS A 136 13.16 15.98 11.36
C LYS A 136 11.68 15.77 11.72
N GLY A 137 11.13 14.57 11.56
CA GLY A 137 9.74 14.24 11.85
C GLY A 137 8.98 13.67 10.64
N THR A 138 7.65 13.73 10.72
CA THR A 138 6.76 13.21 9.68
C THR A 138 6.83 14.06 8.42
N ILE A 139 7.11 13.41 7.29
CA ILE A 139 7.13 14.01 5.95
C ILE A 139 5.75 13.90 5.30
N GLU A 140 5.14 12.71 5.42
CA GLU A 140 3.82 12.44 4.89
C GLU A 140 3.12 11.39 5.77
N ALA A 141 1.81 11.56 5.96
CA ALA A 141 0.93 10.53 6.45
C ALA A 141 -0.31 10.48 5.54
N ALA A 142 -0.69 9.28 5.12
CA ALA A 142 -1.84 9.03 4.29
C ALA A 142 -2.58 7.79 4.79
N SER A 143 -3.90 7.86 4.89
CA SER A 143 -4.78 6.76 5.26
C SER A 143 -5.94 6.65 4.26
N GLY A 144 -6.55 5.46 4.18
CA GLY A 144 -7.68 5.23 3.30
C GLY A 144 -8.22 3.81 3.43
N SER A 145 -9.26 3.48 2.66
CA SER A 145 -9.76 2.11 2.53
C SER A 145 -9.68 1.64 1.07
N ARG A 146 -9.48 0.34 0.87
CA ARG A 146 -9.46 -0.30 -0.45
C ARG A 146 -10.40 -1.49 -0.45
N GLY A 147 -11.04 -1.76 -1.59
CA GLY A 147 -11.85 -2.95 -1.76
C GLY A 147 -13.27 -2.83 -1.22
N ALA A 148 -13.77 -1.60 -1.03
CA ALA A 148 -15.19 -1.37 -0.80
C ALA A 148 -15.99 -2.02 -1.94
N ALA A 149 -16.68 -3.13 -1.63
CA ALA A 149 -17.71 -3.65 -2.51
C ALA A 149 -18.84 -2.62 -2.55
N PRO A 150 -19.52 -2.40 -3.70
CA PRO A 150 -20.74 -1.61 -3.70
C PRO A 150 -21.66 -2.19 -2.61
N SER A 151 -22.14 -1.30 -1.73
CA SER A 151 -23.08 -1.70 -0.68
C SER A 151 -24.22 -2.46 -1.33
N ARG A 152 -24.73 -3.47 -0.61
CA ARG A 152 -25.81 -4.36 -1.08
C ARG A 152 -27.15 -3.61 -1.14
N ALA A 153 -27.19 -2.55 -1.92
CA ALA A 153 -28.35 -1.80 -2.37
C ALA A 153 -28.18 -1.68 -3.88
N LEU A 154 -29.03 -2.40 -4.61
CA LEU A 154 -29.20 -2.31 -6.06
C LEU A 154 -27.94 -2.71 -6.84
N SER A 155 -27.84 -3.99 -7.20
CA SER A 155 -27.26 -4.29 -8.52
C SER A 155 -28.06 -3.47 -9.52
N ALA A 156 -27.48 -2.35 -9.98
CA ALA A 156 -28.06 -1.57 -11.05
C ALA A 156 -28.10 -2.50 -12.27
N THR A 157 -29.25 -3.14 -12.47
CA THR A 157 -29.50 -4.01 -13.62
C THR A 157 -29.71 -3.16 -14.87
N SER A 158 -29.83 -1.84 -14.70
CA SER A 158 -29.63 -0.87 -15.78
C SER A 158 -28.14 -0.72 -16.05
N THR A 159 -27.71 -1.20 -17.22
CA THR A 159 -26.40 -0.89 -17.80
C THR A 159 -26.11 0.61 -17.64
N PRO A 160 -24.97 1.02 -17.06
CA PRO A 160 -24.61 2.43 -17.04
C PRO A 160 -24.49 2.92 -18.48
N ARG A 161 -25.45 3.73 -18.93
CA ARG A 161 -25.27 4.54 -20.14
C ARG A 161 -24.26 5.62 -19.79
N PHE A 162 -23.03 5.44 -20.25
CA PHE A 162 -22.08 6.53 -20.37
C PHE A 162 -22.49 7.36 -21.59
N PRO A 163 -23.10 8.56 -21.44
CA PRO A 163 -23.29 9.43 -22.59
C PRO A 163 -21.91 9.77 -23.15
N THR A 164 -21.74 9.57 -24.46
CA THR A 164 -20.53 9.90 -25.19
C THR A 164 -20.36 11.42 -25.17
N PHE A 165 -19.55 11.94 -24.24
CA PHE A 165 -19.17 13.36 -24.25
C PHE A 165 -17.96 13.53 -25.19
N TRP A 166 -18.22 13.48 -26.50
CA TRP A 166 -17.28 13.91 -27.52
C TRP A 166 -17.74 15.27 -28.06
N THR A 167 -17.27 16.35 -27.44
CA THR A 167 -17.27 17.68 -28.06
C THR A 167 -15.86 17.96 -28.55
N GLY A 168 -15.56 17.56 -29.80
CA GLY A 168 -14.24 17.79 -30.40
C GLY A 168 -14.12 17.20 -31.79
N ARG A 169 -14.10 18.09 -32.79
CA ARG A 169 -14.13 17.86 -34.24
C ARG A 169 -12.87 17.10 -34.71
N SER A 170 -13.01 15.86 -35.19
CA SER A 170 -11.97 15.18 -35.99
C SER A 170 -12.58 14.24 -37.03
N THR A 171 -13.20 14.81 -38.07
CA THR A 171 -13.35 14.12 -39.35
C THR A 171 -12.03 14.19 -40.11
N CYS A 172 -11.16 13.19 -39.93
CA CYS A 172 -10.14 12.86 -40.92
C CYS A 172 -10.77 11.87 -41.90
N GLY A 173 -11.09 12.37 -43.10
CA GLY A 173 -11.61 11.59 -44.20
C GLY A 173 -10.59 10.56 -44.68
N TRP A 174 -11.06 9.32 -44.88
CA TRP A 174 -10.35 8.32 -45.67
C TRP A 174 -10.96 8.30 -47.06
N THR A 175 -10.21 8.86 -48.00
CA THR A 175 -10.40 8.68 -49.44
C THR A 175 -10.01 7.24 -49.80
N LEU A 176 -10.94 6.45 -50.33
CA LEU A 176 -10.65 5.15 -50.93
C LEU A 176 -10.77 5.30 -52.45
N ILE A 177 -9.62 5.29 -53.12
CA ILE A 177 -9.50 5.28 -54.58
C ILE A 177 -9.65 3.83 -55.08
N GLY A 178 -10.69 3.64 -55.91
CA GLY A 178 -10.66 2.89 -57.17
C GLY A 178 -10.57 1.36 -57.15
N PHE A 179 -11.57 0.69 -57.73
CA PHE A 179 -11.36 -0.16 -58.91
C PHE A 179 -12.65 -0.26 -59.73
N THR A 180 -12.52 0.03 -61.02
CA THR A 180 -13.54 -0.03 -62.07
C THR A 180 -13.53 -1.40 -62.75
N THR A 181 -14.70 -1.95 -63.08
CA THR A 181 -14.95 -2.61 -64.38
C THR A 181 -16.46 -2.76 -64.63
N SER A 182 -16.93 -2.14 -65.72
CA SER A 182 -18.20 -2.40 -66.40
C SER A 182 -18.02 -3.61 -67.36
N PRO A 183 -19.07 -4.29 -67.87
CA PRO A 183 -19.79 -3.76 -69.04
C PRO A 183 -21.33 -4.02 -69.11
N ARG A 184 -21.97 -3.05 -69.77
CA ARG A 184 -23.24 -2.97 -70.55
C ARG A 184 -24.05 -4.21 -71.00
N MET A 185 -25.36 -3.89 -71.18
CA MET A 185 -26.38 -4.37 -72.15
C MET A 185 -26.98 -5.75 -71.87
N ARG A 186 -28.30 -5.96 -71.85
CA ARG A 186 -29.46 -5.31 -72.50
C ARG A 186 -30.60 -5.08 -71.52
#